data_AF-A0A450XWL0-F1
#
_entry.id   AF-A0A450XWL0-F1
#
_cell.length_a   1.000
_cell.length_b   1.000
_cell.length_c   1.000
_cell.angle_alpha   90.00
_cell.angle_beta   90.00
_cell.angle_gamma   90.00
#
_symmetry.space_group_name_H-M   'P 1'
#
loop_
_entity.id
_entity.type
_entity.pdbx_description
1 polymer ?
#
loop_
_entity_poly.entity_id
_entity_poly.type
_entity_poly.pdbx_seq_one_letter_code
_entity_poly.pdbx_strand_id
1 'polypeptide(L)'
;MTNRIKIRGEFFEALSSQRHECFLIHENDEITIETREGIIVRDLRIDSVQGADNVYFVCGRYFKSDQPLPREFFGKFQNKTQKIISWLEEFSPDKAVILSLILLGFVLFYRVVLSSTGETIALIFPDHWEREIGEHSYRGLRRIALSESALTARRQDHLRERAKEMAERAELARRPQILFHDTDLLGAECLRFSRWANRHNGRLGRAFGRG
;
A
#
# COMPACT_ATOMS: atom_id res chain seq x y z
N MET A 1 -3.31 -14.61 -48.62
CA MET A 1 -2.40 -13.45 -48.70
C MET A 1 -1.33 -13.67 -47.66
N THR A 2 -0.12 -14.05 -48.08
CA THR A 2 1.01 -14.35 -47.18
C THR A 2 1.61 -13.02 -46.73
N ASN A 3 1.38 -12.61 -45.47
CA ASN A 3 1.96 -11.39 -44.93
C ASN A 3 3.42 -11.68 -44.55
N ARG A 4 4.33 -11.51 -45.50
CA ARG A 4 5.77 -11.68 -45.29
C ARG A 4 6.38 -10.35 -44.89
N ILE A 5 6.83 -10.24 -43.64
CA ILE A 5 7.53 -9.06 -43.13
C ILE A 5 9.02 -9.35 -43.14
N LYS A 6 9.82 -8.50 -43.79
CA LYS A 6 11.29 -8.59 -43.82
C LYS A 6 11.88 -7.34 -43.17
N ILE A 7 12.64 -7.53 -42.10
CA ILE A 7 13.20 -6.46 -41.26
C ILE A 7 14.72 -6.61 -41.26
N ARG A 8 15.46 -5.54 -41.58
CA ARG A 8 16.93 -5.54 -41.55
C ARG A 8 17.42 -5.21 -40.15
N GLY A 9 18.49 -5.88 -39.72
CA GLY A 9 19.15 -5.56 -38.46
C GLY A 9 20.39 -6.41 -38.18
N GLU A 10 20.77 -6.44 -36.91
CA GLU A 10 21.87 -7.21 -36.37
C GLU A 10 21.33 -8.36 -35.50
N PHE A 11 21.82 -9.57 -35.73
CA PHE A 11 21.52 -10.74 -34.89
C PHE A 11 22.71 -11.10 -34.01
N PHE A 12 22.41 -11.43 -32.77
CA PHE A 12 23.36 -11.77 -31.74
C PHE A 12 23.08 -13.16 -31.20
N GLU A 13 24.13 -13.97 -31.18
CA GLU A 13 24.09 -15.31 -30.59
C GLU A 13 23.94 -15.24 -29.07
N ALA A 14 23.39 -16.31 -28.48
CA ALA A 14 23.19 -16.37 -27.03
C ALA A 14 24.53 -16.20 -26.30
N LEU A 15 24.58 -15.27 -25.34
CA LEU A 15 25.78 -14.97 -24.54
C LEU A 15 27.02 -14.54 -25.37
N SER A 16 26.83 -14.07 -26.60
CA SER A 16 27.89 -13.63 -27.48
C SER A 16 27.73 -12.16 -27.88
N SER A 17 28.85 -11.44 -27.94
CA SER A 17 28.90 -10.08 -28.52
C SER A 17 29.11 -10.11 -30.05
N GLN A 18 29.15 -11.30 -30.67
CA GLN A 18 29.28 -11.40 -32.12
C GLN A 18 27.98 -10.99 -32.79
N ARG A 19 28.08 -10.01 -33.67
CA ARG A 19 26.97 -9.45 -34.45
C ARG A 19 27.04 -9.90 -35.89
N HIS A 20 25.89 -10.25 -36.44
CA HIS A 20 25.74 -10.61 -37.85
C HIS A 20 24.69 -9.72 -38.49
N GLU A 21 25.07 -8.99 -39.55
CA GLU A 21 24.09 -8.28 -40.37
C GLU A 21 23.16 -9.30 -41.04
N CYS A 22 21.87 -9.17 -40.76
CA CYS A 22 20.88 -10.14 -41.19
C CYS A 22 19.51 -9.50 -41.41
N PHE A 23 18.58 -10.33 -41.85
CA PHE A 23 17.19 -10.01 -42.02
C PHE A 23 16.35 -10.96 -41.17
N LEU A 24 15.50 -10.38 -40.33
CA LEU A 24 14.42 -11.10 -39.68
C LEU A 24 13.26 -11.19 -40.67
N ILE A 25 12.88 -12.42 -41.00
CA ILE A 25 11.73 -12.74 -41.84
C ILE A 25 10.66 -13.34 -40.94
N HIS A 26 9.48 -12.74 -40.95
CA HIS A 26 8.29 -13.27 -40.31
C HIS A 26 7.27 -13.66 -41.39
N GLU A 27 6.99 -14.95 -41.50
CA GLU A 27 6.10 -15.53 -42.51
C GLU A 27 5.31 -16.68 -41.87
N ASN A 28 3.98 -16.66 -41.97
CA ASN A 28 3.09 -17.71 -41.42
C ASN A 28 3.32 -18.02 -39.92
N ASP A 29 3.59 -16.99 -39.12
CA ASP A 29 3.96 -17.06 -37.69
C ASP A 29 5.32 -17.76 -37.41
N GLU A 30 6.08 -18.14 -38.44
CA GLU A 30 7.48 -18.57 -38.31
C GLU A 30 8.42 -17.37 -38.41
N ILE A 31 9.46 -17.37 -37.58
CA ILE A 31 10.51 -16.35 -37.60
C ILE A 31 11.83 -16.98 -38.01
N THR A 32 12.43 -16.41 -39.04
CA THR A 32 13.67 -16.87 -39.64
C THR A 32 14.69 -15.73 -39.68
N ILE A 33 15.95 -16.04 -39.40
CA ILE A 33 17.08 -15.11 -39.54
C ILE A 33 17.89 -15.50 -40.78
N GLU A 34 17.96 -14.58 -41.74
CA GLU A 34 18.62 -14.75 -43.03
C GLU A 34 19.78 -13.74 -43.18
N THR A 35 20.98 -14.21 -43.48
CA THR A 35 22.10 -13.35 -43.91
C THR A 35 22.22 -13.34 -45.43
N ARG A 36 23.19 -12.59 -45.95
CA ARG A 36 23.53 -12.62 -47.39
C ARG A 36 24.03 -14.00 -47.86
N GLU A 37 24.53 -14.82 -46.94
CA GLU A 37 25.15 -16.12 -47.23
C GLU A 37 24.14 -17.28 -47.13
N GLY A 38 23.00 -17.05 -46.48
CA GLY A 38 21.95 -18.05 -46.33
C GLY A 38 21.13 -17.86 -45.05
N ILE A 39 20.33 -18.88 -44.71
CA ILE A 39 19.51 -18.87 -43.49
C ILE A 39 20.36 -19.37 -42.32
N ILE A 40 20.52 -18.56 -41.27
CA ILE A 40 21.25 -18.97 -40.06
C ILE A 40 20.35 -19.82 -39.16
N VAL A 41 19.13 -19.35 -38.89
CA VAL A 41 18.22 -19.98 -37.92
C VAL A 41 16.78 -19.87 -38.42
N ARG A 42 15.99 -20.93 -38.18
CA ARG A 42 14.55 -21.00 -38.46
C ARG A 42 13.77 -21.30 -37.18
N ASP A 43 12.46 -21.07 -37.23
CA ASP A 43 11.50 -21.37 -36.16
C ASP A 43 11.89 -20.76 -34.80
N LEU A 44 12.29 -19.49 -34.82
CA LEU A 44 12.58 -18.75 -33.61
C LEU A 44 11.30 -18.31 -32.92
N ARG A 45 11.22 -18.54 -31.60
CA ARG A 45 10.14 -18.02 -30.76
C ARG A 45 10.57 -16.72 -30.09
N ILE A 46 9.78 -15.66 -30.28
CA ILE A 46 9.95 -14.40 -29.56
C ILE A 46 9.51 -14.59 -28.12
N ASP A 47 10.38 -14.19 -27.20
CA ASP A 47 10.05 -14.05 -25.78
C ASP A 47 9.47 -12.66 -25.51
N SER A 48 10.17 -11.61 -25.92
CA SER A 48 9.73 -10.23 -25.75
C SER A 48 10.29 -9.29 -26.80
N VAL A 49 9.58 -8.19 -27.04
CA VAL A 49 10.06 -7.06 -27.82
C VAL A 49 10.24 -5.89 -26.87
N GLN A 50 11.44 -5.31 -26.79
CA GLN A 50 11.75 -4.18 -25.91
C GLN A 50 12.19 -2.96 -26.71
N GLY A 51 11.71 -1.79 -26.31
CA GLY A 51 11.97 -0.54 -27.05
C GLY A 51 11.31 -0.54 -28.42
N ALA A 52 11.85 0.26 -29.34
CA ALA A 52 11.34 0.40 -30.71
C ALA A 52 11.96 -0.60 -31.71
N ASP A 53 13.06 -1.26 -31.34
CA ASP A 53 13.97 -1.93 -32.28
C ASP A 53 14.50 -3.30 -31.80
N ASN A 54 14.35 -3.70 -30.53
CA ASN A 54 14.96 -4.93 -30.01
C ASN A 54 13.95 -6.07 -29.83
N VAL A 55 14.32 -7.25 -30.34
CA VAL A 55 13.54 -8.50 -30.27
C VAL A 55 14.37 -9.56 -29.54
N TYR A 56 13.86 -10.09 -28.44
CA TYR A 56 14.48 -11.15 -27.66
C TYR A 56 13.79 -12.48 -27.92
N PHE A 57 14.59 -13.53 -28.12
CA PHE A 57 14.10 -14.87 -28.37
C PHE A 57 14.24 -15.76 -27.14
N VAL A 58 13.36 -16.76 -27.00
CA VAL A 58 13.34 -17.71 -25.86
C VAL A 58 14.67 -18.45 -25.70
N CYS A 59 15.41 -18.65 -26.80
CA CYS A 59 16.71 -19.32 -26.81
C CYS A 59 17.88 -18.43 -26.33
N GLY A 60 17.61 -17.24 -25.80
CA GLY A 60 18.65 -16.31 -25.29
C GLY A 60 19.37 -15.52 -26.38
N ARG A 61 19.00 -15.71 -27.64
CA ARG A 61 19.43 -14.88 -28.78
C ARG A 61 18.62 -13.58 -28.81
N TYR A 62 19.16 -12.54 -29.45
CA TYR A 62 18.39 -11.32 -29.69
C TYR A 62 18.70 -10.72 -31.07
N PHE A 63 17.76 -9.95 -31.59
CA PHE A 63 17.84 -9.24 -32.85
C PHE A 63 17.57 -7.76 -32.61
N LYS A 64 18.42 -6.90 -33.15
CA LYS A 64 18.26 -5.44 -33.12
C LYS A 64 18.00 -4.93 -34.53
N SER A 65 16.86 -4.30 -34.72
CA SER A 65 16.45 -3.73 -36.01
C SER A 65 17.15 -2.40 -36.29
N ASP A 66 17.49 -2.15 -37.56
CA ASP A 66 18.04 -0.85 -37.99
C ASP A 66 16.99 0.26 -37.99
N GLN A 67 15.71 -0.12 -38.10
CA GLN A 67 14.56 0.77 -38.13
C GLN A 67 13.53 0.37 -37.06
N PRO A 68 12.67 1.30 -36.61
CA PRO A 68 11.57 0.95 -35.72
C PRO A 68 10.74 -0.20 -36.29
N LEU A 69 10.47 -1.23 -35.49
CA LEU A 69 9.72 -2.41 -35.96
C LEU A 69 8.30 -1.99 -36.39
N PRO A 70 7.71 -2.66 -37.40
CA PRO A 70 6.36 -2.35 -37.85
C PRO A 70 5.33 -2.48 -36.71
N ARG A 71 4.33 -1.59 -36.66
CA ARG A 71 3.27 -1.63 -35.63
C ARG A 71 2.53 -2.97 -35.57
N GLU A 72 2.35 -3.61 -36.72
CA GLU A 72 1.74 -4.95 -36.84
C GLU A 72 2.54 -6.02 -36.09
N PHE A 73 3.87 -5.88 -36.06
CA PHE A 73 4.78 -6.77 -35.36
C PHE A 73 4.76 -6.50 -33.84
N PHE A 74 4.75 -5.23 -33.43
CA PHE A 74 4.62 -4.83 -32.03
C PHE A 74 3.34 -5.33 -31.35
N GLY A 75 2.21 -5.24 -32.05
CA GLY A 75 0.90 -5.58 -31.50
C GLY A 75 0.82 -7.02 -30.97
N LYS A 76 1.47 -7.96 -31.67
CA LYS A 76 1.46 -9.40 -31.35
C LYS A 76 2.38 -9.79 -30.19
N PHE A 77 3.55 -9.16 -30.06
CA PHE A 77 4.64 -9.68 -29.20
C PHE A 77 5.08 -8.77 -28.04
N GLN A 78 4.44 -7.61 -27.86
CA GLN A 78 4.77 -6.71 -26.75
C GLN A 78 4.13 -7.15 -25.43
N ASN A 79 4.93 -7.16 -24.36
CA ASN A 79 4.51 -7.53 -23.01
C ASN A 79 3.38 -6.62 -22.50
N LYS A 80 2.36 -7.17 -21.82
CA LYS A 80 1.20 -6.39 -21.32
C LYS A 80 1.62 -5.19 -20.46
N THR A 81 2.64 -5.37 -19.63
CA THR A 81 3.20 -4.31 -18.77
C THR A 81 3.88 -3.21 -19.58
N GLN A 82 4.62 -3.55 -20.63
CA GLN A 82 5.25 -2.56 -21.52
C GLN A 82 4.22 -1.80 -22.35
N LYS A 83 3.12 -2.45 -22.77
CA LYS A 83 1.99 -1.74 -23.38
C LYS A 83 1.41 -0.66 -22.45
N ILE A 84 1.30 -0.96 -21.15
CA ILE A 84 0.82 0.02 -20.16
C ILE A 84 1.83 1.15 -19.97
N ILE A 85 3.13 0.84 -19.90
CA ILE A 85 4.19 1.86 -19.76
C ILE A 85 4.24 2.77 -20.99
N SER A 86 4.29 2.21 -22.20
CA SER A 86 4.27 3.01 -23.43
C SER A 86 2.98 3.82 -23.57
N TRP A 87 1.85 3.28 -23.08
CA TRP A 87 0.59 4.04 -23.03
C TRP A 87 0.65 5.22 -22.04
N LEU A 88 1.36 5.06 -20.92
CA LEU A 88 1.59 6.12 -19.92
C LEU A 88 2.60 7.19 -20.39
N GLU A 89 3.62 6.80 -21.16
CA GLU A 89 4.65 7.72 -21.67
C GLU A 89 4.11 8.75 -22.66
N GLU A 90 3.08 8.39 -23.43
CA GLU A 90 2.41 9.32 -24.33
C GLU A 90 1.44 10.20 -23.53
N PHE A 91 1.96 11.33 -23.04
CA PHE A 91 1.21 12.30 -22.25
C PHE A 91 0.05 12.88 -23.07
N SER A 92 -1.18 12.64 -22.61
CA SER A 92 -2.40 13.20 -23.19
C SER A 92 -3.29 13.77 -22.08
N PRO A 93 -3.92 14.95 -22.29
CA PRO A 93 -4.79 15.58 -21.29
C PRO A 93 -5.96 14.67 -20.87
N ASP A 94 -6.51 13.88 -21.79
CA ASP A 94 -7.59 12.94 -21.48
C ASP A 94 -7.14 11.84 -20.50
N LYS A 95 -5.90 11.35 -20.68
CA LYS A 95 -5.29 10.34 -19.79
C LYS A 95 -5.05 10.92 -18.38
N ALA A 96 -4.66 12.19 -18.28
CA ALA A 96 -4.45 12.86 -17.01
C ALA A 96 -5.76 13.00 -16.20
N VAL A 97 -6.87 13.30 -16.86
CA VAL A 97 -8.20 13.36 -16.21
C VAL A 97 -8.60 11.98 -15.67
N ILE A 98 -8.43 10.92 -16.48
CA ILE A 98 -8.72 9.55 -16.05
C ILE A 98 -7.87 9.17 -14.83
N LEU A 99 -6.57 9.44 -14.87
CA LEU A 99 -5.66 9.12 -13.77
C LEU A 99 -6.02 9.88 -12.49
N SER A 100 -6.42 11.15 -12.62
CA SER A 100 -6.91 11.98 -11.50
C SER A 100 -8.18 11.41 -10.87
N LEU A 101 -9.14 10.96 -11.69
CA LEU A 101 -10.36 10.31 -11.20
C LEU A 101 -10.06 9.00 -10.47
N ILE A 102 -9.14 8.19 -10.99
CA ILE A 102 -8.69 6.95 -10.33
C ILE A 102 -8.07 7.29 -8.96
N LEU A 103 -7.18 8.27 -8.91
CA LEU A 103 -6.55 8.71 -7.66
C LEU A 103 -7.59 9.19 -6.65
N LEU A 104 -8.57 9.99 -7.07
CA LEU A 104 -9.66 10.45 -6.22
C LEU A 104 -10.47 9.25 -5.68
N GLY A 105 -10.76 8.26 -6.54
CA GLY A 105 -11.40 7.01 -6.14
C GLY A 105 -10.62 6.27 -5.05
N PHE A 106 -9.30 6.16 -5.20
CA PHE A 106 -8.44 5.55 -4.17
C PHE A 106 -8.48 6.31 -2.84
N VAL A 107 -8.44 7.64 -2.87
CA VAL A 107 -8.51 8.47 -1.65
C VAL A 107 -9.86 8.28 -0.95
N LEU A 108 -10.95 8.28 -1.71
CA LEU A 108 -12.30 8.06 -1.16
C LEU A 108 -12.44 6.63 -0.62
N PHE A 109 -11.96 5.63 -1.35
CA PHE A 109 -11.96 4.24 -0.91
C PHE A 109 -11.16 4.07 0.40
N TYR A 110 -9.95 4.61 0.45
CA TYR A 110 -9.13 4.59 1.66
C TYR A 110 -9.84 5.21 2.85
N ARG A 111 -10.50 6.37 2.64
CA ARG A 111 -11.29 7.04 3.68
C ARG A 111 -12.43 6.17 4.20
N VAL A 112 -13.15 5.48 3.30
CA VAL A 112 -14.25 4.58 3.66
C VAL A 112 -13.72 3.36 4.42
N VAL A 113 -12.66 2.71 3.91
CA VAL A 113 -12.04 1.56 4.55
C VAL A 113 -11.56 1.92 5.96
N LEU A 114 -10.84 3.03 6.11
CA LEU A 114 -10.31 3.43 7.41
C LEU A 114 -11.42 3.78 8.41
N SER A 115 -12.49 4.44 7.94
CA SER A 115 -13.65 4.74 8.77
C SER A 115 -14.39 3.48 9.22
N SER A 116 -14.54 2.48 8.33
CA SER A 116 -15.22 1.21 8.64
C SER A 116 -14.37 0.28 9.53
N THR A 117 -13.06 0.30 9.31
CA THR A 117 -12.12 -0.56 10.05
C THR A 117 -12.03 -0.14 11.51
N GLY A 118 -12.23 1.15 11.85
CA GLY A 118 -12.22 1.63 13.23
C GLY A 118 -13.25 0.93 14.13
N GLU A 119 -14.47 0.75 13.65
CA GLU A 119 -15.53 0.04 14.38
C GLU A 119 -15.25 -1.46 14.46
N THR A 120 -14.70 -2.04 13.39
CA THR A 120 -14.39 -3.48 13.33
C THR A 120 -13.22 -3.86 14.24
N ILE A 121 -12.17 -3.04 14.29
CA ILE A 121 -11.04 -3.22 15.20
C ILE A 121 -11.55 -3.16 16.65
N ALA A 122 -12.40 -2.19 16.99
CA ALA A 122 -12.97 -2.09 18.34
C ALA A 122 -13.81 -3.32 18.72
N LEU A 123 -14.39 -4.03 17.75
CA LEU A 123 -15.15 -5.26 18.01
C LEU A 123 -14.27 -6.47 18.35
N ILE A 124 -13.11 -6.56 17.71
CA ILE A 124 -12.20 -7.73 17.76
C ILE A 124 -11.03 -7.50 18.72
N PHE A 125 -10.79 -6.26 19.17
CA PHE A 125 -9.63 -5.92 20.00
C PHE A 125 -9.67 -6.68 21.33
N PRO A 126 -8.68 -7.55 21.61
CA PRO A 126 -8.73 -8.41 22.79
C PRO A 126 -8.62 -7.64 24.10
N ASP A 127 -9.36 -8.13 25.08
CA ASP A 127 -9.54 -7.43 26.34
C ASP A 127 -8.23 -7.26 27.16
N HIS A 128 -7.24 -8.11 26.90
CA HIS A 128 -5.95 -8.11 27.60
C HIS A 128 -4.95 -7.11 27.01
N TRP A 129 -4.97 -6.90 25.68
CA TRP A 129 -4.08 -5.96 25.00
C TRP A 129 -4.34 -4.54 25.46
N GLU A 130 -5.61 -4.21 25.64
CA GLU A 130 -6.00 -2.87 26.07
C GLU A 130 -5.56 -2.55 27.50
N ARG A 131 -5.60 -3.56 28.38
CA ARG A 131 -5.07 -3.43 29.74
C ARG A 131 -3.56 -3.27 29.71
N GLU A 132 -2.88 -4.04 28.90
CA GLU A 132 -1.44 -3.98 28.73
C GLU A 132 -1.00 -2.61 28.19
N ILE A 133 -1.66 -2.10 27.14
CA ILE A 133 -1.41 -0.76 26.59
C ILE A 133 -1.67 0.31 27.66
N GLY A 134 -2.80 0.25 28.37
CA GLY A 134 -3.12 1.20 29.43
C GLY A 134 -2.08 1.20 30.56
N GLU A 135 -1.65 0.03 31.03
CA GLU A 135 -0.61 -0.13 32.05
C GLU A 135 0.76 0.33 31.56
N HIS A 136 1.11 0.10 30.30
CA HIS A 136 2.37 0.57 29.71
C HIS A 136 2.37 2.09 29.52
N SER A 137 1.29 2.68 29.02
CA SER A 137 1.12 4.13 28.89
C SER A 137 1.15 4.81 30.25
N TYR A 138 0.45 4.26 31.25
CA TYR A 138 0.50 4.78 32.62
C TYR A 138 1.90 4.67 33.22
N ARG A 139 2.58 3.52 33.09
CA ARG A 139 3.96 3.35 33.59
C ARG A 139 4.95 4.29 32.90
N GLY A 140 4.80 4.50 31.61
CA GLY A 140 5.59 5.47 30.84
C GLY A 140 5.38 6.89 31.36
N LEU A 141 4.13 7.34 31.43
CA LEU A 141 3.82 8.69 31.92
C LEU A 141 4.21 8.88 33.39
N ARG A 142 4.00 7.86 34.22
CA ARG A 142 4.41 7.89 35.63
C ARG A 142 5.90 8.12 35.81
N ARG A 143 6.75 7.54 34.94
CA ARG A 143 8.20 7.74 35.02
C ARG A 143 8.64 9.12 34.57
N ILE A 144 7.91 9.73 33.64
CA ILE A 144 8.35 10.95 32.96
C ILE A 144 7.76 12.20 33.62
N ALA A 145 6.52 12.15 34.09
CA ALA A 145 5.75 13.37 34.41
C ALA A 145 4.90 13.29 35.68
N LEU A 146 4.67 12.12 36.29
CA LEU A 146 3.78 12.00 37.46
C LEU A 146 4.57 11.74 38.75
N SER A 147 4.45 12.64 39.71
CA SER A 147 4.99 12.50 41.06
C SER A 147 3.90 12.08 42.07
N GLU A 148 4.30 11.87 43.32
CA GLU A 148 3.34 11.54 44.39
C GLU A 148 2.38 12.71 44.62
N SER A 149 1.10 12.41 44.78
CA SER A 149 0.09 13.43 45.00
C SER A 149 0.29 14.17 46.33
N ALA A 150 0.20 15.49 46.30
CA ALA A 150 0.14 16.33 47.50
C ALA A 150 -1.16 16.15 48.33
N LEU A 151 -2.13 15.34 47.86
CA LEU A 151 -3.38 15.08 48.57
C LEU A 151 -3.17 14.18 49.78
N THR A 152 -3.74 14.57 50.93
CA THR A 152 -3.75 13.72 52.13
C THR A 152 -4.50 12.41 51.91
N ALA A 153 -4.04 11.32 52.55
CA ALA A 153 -4.65 10.00 52.43
C ALA A 153 -6.16 10.01 52.71
N ARG A 154 -6.58 10.71 53.77
CA ARG A 154 -8.00 10.88 54.13
C ARG A 154 -8.84 11.51 53.01
N ARG A 155 -8.27 12.45 52.26
CA ARG A 155 -8.95 13.11 51.13
C ARG A 155 -8.99 12.21 49.90
N GLN A 156 -7.92 11.45 49.63
CA GLN A 156 -7.91 10.46 48.56
C GLN A 156 -8.95 9.37 48.79
N ASP A 157 -9.07 8.87 50.02
CA ASP A 157 -10.02 7.80 50.37
C ASP A 157 -11.46 8.28 50.26
N HIS A 158 -11.76 9.50 50.73
CA HIS A 158 -13.08 10.10 50.56
C HIS A 158 -13.46 10.25 49.08
N LEU A 159 -12.52 10.65 48.21
CA LEU A 159 -12.77 10.78 46.78
C LEU A 159 -12.96 9.42 46.10
N ARG A 160 -12.22 8.39 46.50
CA ARG A 160 -12.41 7.02 46.01
C ARG A 160 -13.78 6.47 46.40
N GLU A 161 -14.21 6.75 47.63
CA GLU A 161 -15.52 6.33 48.13
C GLU A 161 -16.65 6.99 47.34
N ARG A 162 -16.59 8.31 47.13
CA ARG A 162 -17.56 9.01 46.29
C ARG A 162 -17.58 8.50 44.85
N ALA A 163 -16.42 8.24 44.27
CA ALA A 163 -16.36 7.70 42.92
C ALA A 163 -16.94 6.29 42.83
N LYS A 164 -16.77 5.48 43.88
CA LYS A 164 -17.38 4.16 43.99
C LYS A 164 -18.91 4.25 44.05
N GLU A 165 -19.46 5.16 44.86
CA GLU A 165 -20.90 5.42 44.90
C GLU A 165 -21.44 5.87 43.53
N MET A 166 -20.71 6.74 42.82
CA MET A 166 -21.07 7.18 41.47
C MET A 166 -21.04 6.01 40.46
N ALA A 167 -20.03 5.15 40.55
CA ALA A 167 -19.90 3.98 39.68
C ALA A 167 -21.03 2.95 39.93
N GLU A 168 -21.43 2.76 41.18
CA GLU A 168 -22.53 1.88 41.56
C GLU A 168 -23.88 2.43 41.06
N ARG A 169 -24.13 3.74 41.21
CA ARG A 169 -25.34 4.39 40.67
C ARG A 169 -25.41 4.40 39.15
N ALA A 170 -24.26 4.40 38.48
CA ALA A 170 -24.16 4.33 37.02
C ALA A 170 -24.17 2.89 36.49
N GLU A 171 -24.35 1.88 37.36
CA GLU A 171 -24.40 0.46 37.01
C GLU A 171 -23.19 0.00 36.17
N LEU A 172 -22.00 0.54 36.48
CA LEU A 172 -20.79 0.18 35.73
C LEU A 172 -20.43 -1.28 35.98
N ALA A 173 -20.28 -2.06 34.90
CA ALA A 173 -19.90 -3.47 34.96
C ALA A 173 -18.57 -3.74 35.68
N ARG A 174 -17.68 -2.74 35.74
CA ARG A 174 -16.40 -2.80 36.47
C ARG A 174 -16.10 -1.46 37.13
N ARG A 175 -15.48 -1.52 38.30
CA ARG A 175 -15.10 -0.34 39.09
C ARG A 175 -13.77 0.22 38.57
N PRO A 176 -13.69 1.50 38.20
CA PRO A 176 -12.43 2.11 37.78
C PRO A 176 -11.48 2.27 38.97
N GLN A 177 -10.18 2.05 38.74
CA GLN A 177 -9.15 2.36 39.73
C GLN A 177 -8.77 3.84 39.60
N ILE A 178 -8.91 4.60 40.69
CA ILE A 178 -8.55 6.02 40.71
C ILE A 178 -7.20 6.18 41.42
N LEU A 179 -6.25 6.71 40.67
CA LEU A 179 -4.90 7.00 41.10
C LEU A 179 -4.70 8.53 41.10
N PHE A 180 -4.10 9.05 42.15
CA PHE A 180 -3.84 10.47 42.32
C PHE A 180 -2.35 10.72 42.17
N HIS A 181 -2.01 11.68 41.33
CA HIS A 181 -0.64 12.11 41.07
C HIS A 181 -0.58 13.62 41.03
N ASP A 182 0.61 14.15 41.31
CA ASP A 182 0.94 15.53 41.03
C ASP A 182 1.77 15.59 39.73
N THR A 183 1.73 16.73 39.03
CA THR A 183 2.42 16.91 37.75
C THR A 183 2.61 18.39 37.46
N ASP A 184 3.85 18.77 37.16
CA ASP A 184 4.19 20.16 36.81
C ASP A 184 3.93 20.47 35.32
N LEU A 185 3.72 19.43 34.50
CA LEU A 185 3.62 19.52 33.04
C LEU A 185 2.18 19.58 32.51
N LEU A 186 1.27 18.97 33.26
CA LEU A 186 -0.14 18.83 32.91
C LEU A 186 -0.88 19.53 34.04
N GLY A 187 -1.69 20.55 33.75
CA GLY A 187 -2.42 21.28 34.79
C GLY A 187 -3.43 20.39 35.54
N ALA A 188 -4.39 20.98 36.25
CA ALA A 188 -5.45 20.22 36.90
C ALA A 188 -6.31 19.46 35.85
N GLU A 189 -5.94 18.22 35.57
CA GLU A 189 -6.50 17.43 34.47
C GLU A 189 -6.75 15.99 34.91
N CYS A 190 -7.87 15.43 34.42
CA CYS A 190 -8.23 14.04 34.68
C CYS A 190 -7.89 13.20 33.45
N LEU A 191 -6.78 12.45 33.52
CA LEU A 191 -6.36 11.57 32.44
C LEU A 191 -6.99 10.19 32.59
N ARG A 192 -7.58 9.71 31.49
CA ARG A 192 -8.11 8.36 31.41
C ARG A 192 -7.21 7.52 30.52
N PHE A 193 -6.45 6.61 31.12
CA PHE A 193 -5.81 5.53 30.37
C PHE A 193 -6.88 4.48 30.04
N SER A 194 -6.95 4.07 28.77
CA SER A 194 -8.02 3.23 28.20
C SER A 194 -8.41 2.07 29.13
N ARG A 195 -9.70 1.81 29.31
CA ARG A 195 -10.51 1.05 28.32
C ARG A 195 -11.51 1.92 27.52
N TRP A 196 -11.47 1.87 26.19
CA TRP A 196 -12.32 2.61 25.24
C TRP A 196 -13.80 2.42 25.58
N ALA A 197 -14.56 3.52 25.51
CA ALA A 197 -15.86 3.63 26.14
C ALA A 197 -16.94 2.85 25.38
N ASN A 198 -17.80 2.19 26.15
CA ASN A 198 -19.22 2.00 25.88
C ASN A 198 -19.58 0.96 24.78
N ARG A 199 -19.77 -0.30 25.19
CA ARG A 199 -20.68 -1.22 24.48
C ARG A 199 -21.94 -1.38 25.35
N HIS A 200 -22.95 -0.57 24.99
CA HIS A 200 -24.33 -0.46 25.51
C HIS A 200 -24.60 0.45 26.74
N ASN A 201 -24.68 1.76 26.49
CA ASN A 201 -25.93 2.48 26.74
C ASN A 201 -25.99 3.79 25.94
N GLY A 202 -27.11 3.98 25.23
CA GLY A 202 -27.43 5.23 24.56
C GLY A 202 -27.64 6.34 25.58
N ARG A 203 -27.23 7.56 25.20
CA ARG A 203 -27.36 8.82 25.96
C ARG A 203 -26.47 8.90 27.21
N LEU A 204 -25.33 9.57 27.09
CA LEU A 204 -24.81 10.56 28.04
C LEU A 204 -23.43 11.04 27.56
N GLY A 205 -23.45 11.87 26.53
CA GLY A 205 -22.27 12.54 25.99
C GLY A 205 -22.54 14.03 25.87
N ARG A 206 -22.93 14.67 26.97
CA ARG A 206 -22.98 16.14 27.13
C ARG A 206 -23.10 16.48 28.61
N ALA A 207 -21.97 16.53 29.29
CA ALA A 207 -21.75 17.36 30.48
C ALA A 207 -20.31 17.08 30.93
N PHE A 208 -19.40 17.98 30.63
CA PHE A 208 -18.33 18.46 31.53
C PHE A 208 -17.47 19.41 30.70
N GLY A 209 -18.02 20.60 30.51
CA GLY A 209 -17.31 21.79 30.08
C GLY A 209 -17.80 22.94 30.95
N ARG A 210 -16.83 23.66 31.53
CA ARG A 210 -16.93 24.85 32.41
C ARG A 210 -17.01 24.58 33.92
N GLY A 211 -15.89 24.91 34.56
CA GLY A 211 -15.68 25.25 35.96
C GLY A 211 -14.30 25.87 36.04
#